data_AF-A0A1N5WIV7-F1
#
_entry.id   AF-A0A1N5WIV7-F1
#
_cell.length_a   1.000
_cell.length_b   1.000
_cell.length_c   1.000
_cell.angle_alpha   90.00
_cell.angle_beta   90.00
_cell.angle_gamma   90.00
#
_symmetry.space_group_name_H-M   'P 1'
#
loop_
_entity.id
_entity.type
_entity.pdbx_description
1 polymer ?
#
loop_
_entity_poly.entity_id
_entity_poly.type
_entity_poly.pdbx_seq_one_letter_code
_entity_poly.pdbx_strand_id
1 'polypeptide(L)'
;MSRVSRIEVKRHLQASELRRLIREEQKRGKIIQRLIFINDLYDEKSVPEAAKHAGVVKTIAYEWLRRWNESGYEGLIPRYAGGKPSKLSTDQKSELKSLLEAKDLWSLREIEDLIRERFQVQYSERQVRRMLKGMKMKHAKPYQVDYRKPNDAREKLKKTRFG
;
A
#
# COMPACT_ATOMS: atom_id res chain seq x y z
N MET A 1 11.19 -8.99 -41.66
CA MET A 1 10.93 -9.68 -40.37
C MET A 1 12.05 -9.27 -39.41
N SER A 2 11.72 -8.56 -38.32
CA SER A 2 12.73 -8.06 -37.37
C SER A 2 13.46 -9.24 -36.69
N ARG A 3 14.80 -9.23 -36.73
CA ARG A 3 15.65 -10.14 -35.96
C ARG A 3 15.35 -9.89 -34.48
N VAL A 4 14.54 -10.74 -33.86
CA VAL A 4 14.41 -10.74 -32.40
C VAL A 4 15.79 -11.05 -31.86
N SER A 5 16.45 -10.06 -31.26
CA SER A 5 17.73 -10.25 -30.60
C SER A 5 17.58 -11.35 -29.56
N ARG A 6 18.38 -12.40 -29.69
CA ARG A 6 18.41 -13.51 -28.74
C ARG A 6 19.07 -13.00 -27.47
N ILE A 7 18.28 -12.66 -26.46
CA ILE A 7 18.80 -12.25 -25.15
C ILE A 7 19.21 -13.52 -24.42
N GLU A 8 20.50 -13.65 -24.12
CA GLU A 8 21.03 -14.75 -23.31
C GLU A 8 20.94 -14.44 -21.82
N VAL A 9 20.82 -15.48 -21.00
CA VAL A 9 20.77 -15.32 -19.54
C VAL A 9 22.17 -15.10 -18.97
N LYS A 10 22.37 -14.00 -18.25
CA LYS A 10 23.61 -13.74 -17.51
C LYS A 10 23.62 -14.58 -16.24
N ARG A 11 24.71 -15.32 -16.01
CA ARG A 11 24.89 -16.08 -14.77
C ARG A 11 25.44 -15.19 -13.66
N HIS A 12 24.57 -14.71 -12.78
CA HIS A 12 24.94 -13.93 -11.58
C HIS A 12 25.22 -14.79 -10.35
N LEU A 13 24.77 -16.05 -10.38
CA LEU A 13 24.93 -17.04 -9.32
C LEU A 13 25.31 -18.38 -9.95
N GLN A 14 25.87 -19.29 -9.16
CA GLN A 14 25.95 -20.69 -9.57
C GLN A 14 24.57 -21.34 -9.58
N ALA A 15 24.38 -22.37 -10.41
CA ALA A 15 23.09 -23.07 -10.49
C ALA A 15 22.67 -23.69 -9.14
N SER A 16 23.63 -24.16 -8.33
CA SER A 16 23.40 -24.66 -6.98
C SER A 16 22.89 -23.57 -6.02
N GLU A 17 23.47 -22.37 -6.11
CA GLU A 17 23.07 -21.21 -5.31
C GLU A 17 21.68 -20.70 -5.71
N LEU A 18 21.38 -20.66 -7.01
CA LEU A 18 20.04 -20.31 -7.51
C LEU A 18 18.98 -21.29 -6.97
N ARG A 19 19.26 -22.60 -7.00
CA ARG A 19 18.37 -23.63 -6.43
C ARG A 19 18.24 -23.53 -4.91
N ARG A 20 19.30 -23.09 -4.20
CA ARG A 20 19.21 -22.78 -2.77
C ARG A 20 18.31 -21.56 -2.53
N LEU A 21 18.48 -20.49 -3.30
CA LEU A 21 17.68 -19.28 -3.19
C LEU A 21 16.19 -19.54 -3.47
N ILE A 22 15.86 -20.39 -4.44
CA ILE A 22 14.48 -20.84 -4.69
C ILE A 22 13.87 -21.52 -3.45
N ARG A 23 14.65 -22.31 -2.70
CA ARG A 23 14.19 -22.98 -1.47
C ARG A 23 14.03 -22.00 -0.30
N GLU A 24 14.87 -20.98 -0.23
CA GLU A 24 14.81 -19.96 0.83
C GLU A 24 13.63 -18.98 0.61
N GLU A 25 13.31 -18.67 -0.65
CA GLU A 25 12.27 -17.67 -1.00
C GLU A 25 10.85 -18.24 -1.06
N GLN A 26 10.59 -19.45 -0.55
CA GLN A 26 9.32 -20.18 -0.67
C GLN A 26 8.07 -19.44 -0.18
N LYS A 27 8.25 -18.40 0.66
CA LYS A 27 7.14 -17.55 1.15
C LYS A 27 6.79 -16.39 0.21
N ARG A 28 7.60 -16.09 -0.80
CA ARG A 28 7.41 -14.97 -1.73
C ARG A 28 7.04 -15.46 -3.12
N GLY A 29 5.77 -15.84 -3.29
CA GLY A 29 5.23 -16.45 -4.52
C GLY A 29 5.71 -15.82 -5.84
N LYS A 30 5.67 -14.48 -5.94
CA LYS A 30 6.11 -13.76 -7.15
C LYS A 30 7.61 -13.87 -7.43
N ILE A 31 8.44 -13.97 -6.40
CA ILE A 31 9.90 -14.08 -6.56
C ILE A 31 10.27 -15.51 -6.93
N ILE A 32 9.68 -16.51 -6.28
CA ILE A 32 9.89 -17.92 -6.63
C ILE A 32 9.54 -18.16 -8.10
N GLN A 33 8.39 -17.68 -8.55
CA GLN A 33 7.96 -17.83 -9.95
C GLN A 33 9.02 -17.28 -10.93
N ARG A 34 9.61 -16.12 -10.60
CA ARG A 34 10.67 -15.49 -11.40
C ARG A 34 11.98 -16.27 -11.31
N LEU A 35 12.35 -16.78 -10.14
CA LEU A 35 13.56 -17.57 -9.95
C LEU A 35 13.46 -18.93 -10.67
N ILE A 36 12.29 -19.57 -10.68
CA ILE A 36 12.02 -20.80 -11.46
C ILE A 36 12.22 -20.51 -12.95
N PHE A 37 11.69 -19.38 -13.44
CA PHE A 37 11.93 -18.94 -14.82
C PHE A 37 13.43 -18.77 -15.11
N ILE A 38 14.22 -18.14 -14.22
CA ILE A 38 15.67 -18.02 -14.43
C ILE A 38 16.38 -19.38 -14.35
N ASN A 39 15.95 -20.28 -13.46
CA ASN A 39 16.53 -21.62 -13.35
C ASN A 39 16.29 -22.42 -14.64
N ASP A 40 15.09 -22.33 -15.23
CA ASP A 40 14.80 -22.94 -16.53
C ASP A 40 15.75 -22.45 -17.63
N LEU A 41 16.10 -21.16 -17.63
CA LEU A 41 17.07 -20.62 -18.60
C LEU A 41 18.50 -21.10 -18.31
N TYR A 42 18.85 -21.36 -17.04
CA TYR A 42 20.14 -21.96 -16.69
C TYR A 42 20.24 -23.40 -17.18
N ASP A 43 19.12 -24.11 -17.19
CA ASP A 43 18.92 -25.45 -17.73
C ASP A 43 18.69 -25.44 -19.26
N GLU A 44 19.13 -24.37 -19.94
CA GLU A 44 19.15 -24.20 -21.40
C GLU A 44 17.79 -24.22 -22.12
N LYS A 45 16.68 -24.11 -21.37
CA LYS A 45 15.35 -23.97 -21.99
C LYS A 45 15.22 -22.65 -22.73
N SER A 46 14.42 -22.64 -23.79
CA SER A 46 14.13 -21.41 -24.51
C SER A 46 13.27 -20.47 -23.67
N VAL A 47 13.39 -19.15 -23.88
CA VAL A 47 12.55 -18.15 -23.19
C VAL A 47 11.05 -18.43 -23.33
N PRO A 48 10.53 -18.83 -24.51
CA PRO A 48 9.13 -19.25 -24.65
C PRO A 48 8.72 -20.45 -23.78
N GLU A 49 9.58 -21.47 -23.66
CA GLU A 49 9.30 -22.65 -22.84
C GLU A 49 9.33 -22.32 -21.35
N ALA A 50 10.35 -21.59 -20.90
CA ALA A 50 10.46 -21.11 -19.53
C ALA A 50 9.27 -20.19 -19.16
N ALA A 51 8.83 -19.33 -20.08
CA ALA A 51 7.65 -18.49 -19.88
C ALA A 51 6.37 -19.31 -19.70
N LYS A 52 6.19 -20.36 -20.52
CA LYS A 52 5.06 -21.29 -20.42
C LYS A 52 5.08 -22.03 -19.09
N HIS A 53 6.25 -22.52 -18.65
CA HIS A 53 6.39 -23.21 -17.38
C HIS A 53 6.11 -22.29 -16.18
N ALA A 54 6.59 -21.05 -16.24
CA ALA A 54 6.31 -20.04 -15.22
C ALA A 54 4.88 -19.46 -15.29
N GLY A 55 4.07 -19.83 -16.29
CA GLY A 55 2.68 -19.38 -16.44
C GLY A 55 2.54 -17.90 -16.81
N VAL A 56 3.48 -17.35 -17.59
CA VAL A 56 3.46 -15.93 -18.01
C VAL A 56 3.58 -15.76 -19.52
N VAL A 57 3.13 -14.61 -20.01
CA VAL A 57 3.25 -14.23 -21.42
C VAL A 57 4.70 -13.88 -21.74
N LYS A 58 5.13 -14.14 -22.99
CA LYS A 58 6.52 -13.93 -23.46
C LYS A 58 7.06 -12.53 -23.15
N THR A 59 6.25 -11.49 -23.30
CA THR A 59 6.64 -10.09 -23.03
C THR A 59 7.13 -9.90 -21.60
N ILE A 60 6.40 -10.44 -20.61
CA ILE A 60 6.76 -10.39 -19.20
C ILE A 60 8.03 -11.20 -18.91
N ALA A 61 8.17 -12.37 -19.53
CA ALA A 61 9.36 -13.20 -19.41
C ALA A 61 10.63 -12.49 -19.94
N TYR A 62 10.55 -11.82 -21.09
CA TYR A 62 11.66 -11.02 -21.61
C TYR A 62 12.01 -9.84 -20.69
N GLU A 63 11.01 -9.20 -20.07
CA GLU A 63 11.26 -8.16 -19.06
C GLU A 63 11.98 -8.73 -17.83
N TRP A 64 11.56 -9.90 -17.32
CA TRP A 64 12.23 -10.56 -16.20
C TRP A 64 13.67 -10.92 -16.54
N LEU A 65 13.92 -11.46 -17.73
CA LEU A 65 15.27 -11.77 -18.22
C LEU A 65 16.14 -10.52 -18.31
N ARG A 66 15.63 -9.44 -18.89
CA ARG A 66 16.34 -8.16 -18.96
C ARG A 66 16.70 -7.65 -17.56
N ARG A 67 15.73 -7.61 -16.65
CA ARG A 67 15.94 -7.13 -15.28
C ARG A 67 16.90 -8.01 -14.49
N TRP A 68 16.84 -9.33 -14.69
CA TRP A 68 17.82 -10.25 -14.14
C TRP A 68 19.21 -9.93 -14.69
N ASN A 69 19.37 -9.80 -16.00
CA ASN A 69 20.68 -9.49 -16.61
C ASN A 69 21.27 -8.17 -16.11
N GLU A 70 20.43 -7.17 -15.85
CA GLU A 70 20.82 -5.86 -15.33
C GLU A 70 21.18 -5.86 -13.83
N SER A 71 20.41 -6.55 -12.98
CA SER A 71 20.51 -6.38 -11.52
C SER A 71 20.39 -7.67 -10.70
N GLY A 72 20.46 -8.84 -11.34
CA GLY A 72 20.38 -10.15 -10.69
C GLY A 72 19.09 -10.31 -9.87
N TYR A 73 19.24 -10.79 -8.64
CA TYR A 73 18.12 -11.04 -7.72
C TYR A 73 17.28 -9.79 -7.43
N GLU A 74 17.92 -8.63 -7.19
CA GLU A 74 17.23 -7.35 -6.95
C GLU A 74 16.35 -6.96 -8.15
N GLY A 75 16.78 -7.33 -9.36
CA GLY A 75 16.01 -7.19 -10.58
C GLY A 75 14.68 -7.93 -10.55
N LEU A 76 14.58 -9.04 -9.83
CA LEU A 76 13.37 -9.86 -9.74
C LEU A 76 12.40 -9.42 -8.63
N ILE A 77 12.74 -8.44 -7.81
CA ILE A 77 11.84 -7.93 -6.78
C ILE A 77 10.67 -7.17 -7.44
N PRO A 78 9.40 -7.47 -7.11
CA PRO A 78 8.26 -6.71 -7.60
C PRO A 78 8.37 -5.22 -7.24
N ARG A 79 8.37 -4.36 -8.26
CA ARG A 79 8.31 -2.91 -8.08
C ARG A 79 6.84 -2.52 -8.05
N TYR A 80 6.37 -2.09 -6.88
CA TYR A 80 5.04 -1.51 -6.75
C TYR A 80 5.19 0.00 -6.86
N ALA A 81 4.62 0.61 -7.90
CA ALA A 81 4.67 2.06 -8.10
C ALA A 81 3.85 2.86 -7.06
N GLY A 82 3.41 2.23 -5.97
CA GLY A 82 2.38 2.75 -5.09
C GLY A 82 1.06 2.96 -5.82
N GLY A 83 0.04 3.39 -5.08
CA GLY A 83 -1.15 3.96 -5.70
C GLY A 83 -0.92 5.44 -6.07
N LYS A 84 -1.93 6.07 -6.68
CA LYS A 84 -1.94 7.54 -6.86
C LYS A 84 -1.58 8.20 -5.52
N PRO A 85 -0.62 9.15 -5.51
CA PRO A 85 -0.25 9.83 -4.28
C PRO A 85 -1.49 10.47 -3.64
N SER A 86 -1.47 10.56 -2.31
CA SER A 86 -2.55 11.21 -1.57
C SER A 86 -2.67 12.66 -2.02
N LYS A 87 -3.90 13.19 -2.12
CA LYS A 87 -4.12 14.59 -2.48
C LYS A 87 -3.49 15.57 -1.49
N LEU A 88 -3.37 15.18 -0.21
CA LEU A 88 -2.60 15.92 0.79
C LEU A 88 -1.15 15.44 0.86
N SER A 89 -0.23 16.40 0.90
CA SER A 89 1.19 16.15 1.20
C SER A 89 1.38 15.63 2.63
N THR A 90 2.59 15.15 2.94
CA THR A 90 2.93 14.72 4.30
C THR A 90 2.77 15.86 5.31
N ASP A 91 3.20 17.07 4.94
CA ASP A 91 3.14 18.25 5.81
C ASP A 91 1.70 18.69 6.04
N GLN A 92 0.87 18.71 4.99
CA GLN A 92 -0.55 19.02 5.10
C GLN A 92 -1.30 18.03 5.98
N LYS A 93 -0.91 16.75 5.97
CA LYS A 93 -1.47 15.75 6.89
C LYS A 93 -1.05 16.02 8.33
N SER A 94 0.18 16.46 8.56
CA SER A 94 0.65 16.84 9.90
C SER A 94 -0.08 18.07 10.42
N GLU A 95 -0.27 19.08 9.57
CA GLU A 95 -1.08 20.28 9.88
C GLU A 95 -2.52 19.90 10.19
N LEU A 96 -3.16 19.12 9.31
CA LEU A 96 -4.53 18.63 9.53
C LEU A 96 -4.65 17.87 10.86
N LYS A 97 -3.69 16.99 11.17
CA LYS A 97 -3.68 16.26 12.43
C LYS A 97 -3.63 17.20 13.63
N SER A 98 -2.78 18.22 13.58
CA SER A 98 -2.65 19.22 14.65
C SER A 98 -3.95 20.02 14.84
N LEU A 99 -4.61 20.40 13.74
CA LEU A 99 -5.91 21.08 13.77
C LEU A 99 -7.00 20.20 14.38
N LEU A 100 -7.01 18.92 14.04
CA LEU A 100 -7.98 17.98 14.60
C LEU A 100 -7.74 17.70 16.08
N GLU A 101 -6.49 17.70 16.56
CA GLU A 101 -6.16 17.52 17.98
C GLU A 101 -6.52 18.74 18.85
N ALA A 102 -6.69 19.93 18.26
CA ALA A 102 -7.08 21.14 18.99
C ALA A 102 -8.54 21.15 19.48
N LYS A 103 -9.38 20.20 19.00
CA LYS A 103 -10.81 20.08 19.38
C LYS A 103 -11.16 18.62 19.63
N ASP A 104 -11.86 18.35 20.73
CA ASP A 104 -12.17 16.98 21.20
C ASP A 104 -13.08 16.16 20.27
N LEU A 105 -14.04 16.81 19.60
CA LEU A 105 -15.05 16.13 18.80
C LEU A 105 -15.19 16.80 17.43
N TRP A 106 -15.06 15.96 16.40
CA TRP A 106 -15.26 16.34 15.00
C TRP A 106 -16.27 15.41 14.35
N SER A 107 -17.24 15.99 13.66
CA SER A 107 -18.04 15.26 12.68
C SER A 107 -17.27 15.09 11.38
N LEU A 108 -17.59 14.05 10.60
CA LEU A 108 -16.92 13.85 9.30
C LEU A 108 -17.14 15.00 8.34
N ARG A 109 -18.32 15.63 8.38
CA ARG A 109 -18.63 16.81 7.56
C ARG A 109 -17.76 18.00 7.92
N GLU A 110 -17.57 18.29 9.21
CA GLU A 110 -16.65 19.34 9.65
C GLU A 110 -15.21 19.08 9.19
N ILE A 111 -14.78 17.82 9.19
CA ILE A 111 -13.44 17.45 8.70
C ILE A 111 -13.35 17.63 7.18
N GLU A 112 -14.38 17.25 6.42
CA GLU A 112 -14.44 17.47 4.98
C GLU A 112 -14.39 18.96 4.62
N ASP A 113 -15.18 19.78 5.31
CA ASP A 113 -15.24 21.22 5.12
C ASP A 113 -13.88 21.86 5.48
N LEU A 114 -13.27 21.46 6.60
CA LEU A 114 -11.93 21.91 6.99
C LEU A 114 -10.88 21.59 5.92
N ILE A 115 -10.89 20.37 5.36
CA ILE A 115 -9.93 19.98 4.33
C ILE A 115 -10.14 20.78 3.05
N ARG A 116 -11.40 21.01 2.67
CA ARG A 116 -11.76 21.80 1.49
C ARG A 116 -11.30 23.24 1.65
N GLU A 117 -11.56 23.86 2.79
CA GLU A 117 -11.22 25.26 3.04
C GLU A 117 -9.71 25.46 3.18
N ARG A 118 -9.04 24.63 3.98
CA ARG A 118 -7.63 24.83 4.32
C ARG A 118 -6.67 24.37 3.23
N PHE A 119 -6.99 23.28 2.53
CA PHE A 119 -6.08 22.65 1.57
C PHE A 119 -6.60 22.67 0.14
N GLN A 120 -7.80 23.19 -0.12
CA GLN A 120 -8.42 23.23 -1.45
C GLN A 120 -8.53 21.84 -2.09
N VAL A 121 -8.68 20.81 -1.25
CA VAL A 121 -8.78 19.40 -1.65
C VAL A 121 -10.14 18.86 -1.25
N GLN A 122 -10.81 18.16 -2.17
CA GLN A 122 -12.03 17.44 -1.87
C GLN A 122 -11.75 15.94 -1.68
N TYR A 123 -12.26 15.38 -0.60
CA TYR A 123 -12.30 13.94 -0.36
C TYR A 123 -13.74 13.49 -0.17
N SER A 124 -14.03 12.23 -0.53
CA SER A 124 -15.26 11.58 -0.09
C SER A 124 -15.15 11.12 1.36
N GLU A 125 -16.29 10.92 2.02
CA GLU A 125 -16.35 10.44 3.40
C GLU A 125 -15.53 9.16 3.63
N ARG A 126 -15.58 8.23 2.67
CA ARG A 126 -14.77 7.00 2.69
C ARG A 126 -13.27 7.29 2.67
N GLN A 127 -12.83 8.29 1.90
CA GLN A 127 -11.43 8.70 1.84
C GLN A 127 -11.00 9.38 3.14
N VAL A 128 -11.84 10.25 3.71
CA VAL A 128 -11.60 10.90 5.01
C VAL A 128 -11.47 9.85 6.12
N ARG A 129 -12.41 8.90 6.21
CA ARG A 129 -12.35 7.79 7.19
C ARG A 129 -11.06 6.97 7.07
N ARG A 130 -10.64 6.63 5.84
CA ARG A 130 -9.38 5.91 5.60
C ARG A 130 -8.17 6.73 6.04
N MET A 131 -8.18 8.03 5.76
CA MET A 131 -7.10 8.94 6.14
C MET A 131 -6.99 9.07 7.66
N LEU A 132 -8.11 9.28 8.37
CA LEU A 132 -8.16 9.36 9.83
C LEU A 132 -7.67 8.05 10.49
N LYS A 133 -8.02 6.89 9.92
CA LYS A 133 -7.48 5.59 10.37
C LYS A 133 -5.96 5.53 10.21
N GLY A 134 -5.42 6.03 9.11
CA GLY A 134 -3.98 6.14 8.89
C GLY A 134 -3.29 7.06 9.90
N MET A 135 -3.96 8.13 10.35
CA MET A 135 -3.51 9.04 11.40
C MET A 135 -3.70 8.49 12.82
N LYS A 136 -4.24 7.28 12.98
CA LYS A 136 -4.59 6.64 14.27
C LYS A 136 -5.61 7.43 15.10
N MET A 137 -6.46 8.24 14.47
CA MET A 137 -7.54 8.95 15.15
C MET A 137 -8.61 7.99 15.67
N LYS A 138 -9.12 8.24 16.88
CA LYS A 138 -10.19 7.44 17.50
C LYS A 138 -11.55 7.91 16.99
N HIS A 139 -12.46 6.98 16.75
CA HIS A 139 -13.86 7.30 16.42
C HIS A 139 -14.72 7.13 17.67
N ALA A 140 -15.58 8.11 17.95
CA ALA A 140 -16.64 7.99 18.95
C ALA A 140 -17.98 7.89 18.23
N LYS A 141 -18.88 7.02 18.70
CA LYS A 141 -20.28 7.08 18.29
C LYS A 141 -20.93 8.26 19.04
N PRO A 142 -21.67 9.15 18.36
CA PRO A 142 -22.46 10.15 19.07
C PRO A 142 -23.44 9.43 19.98
N TYR A 143 -23.44 9.76 21.28
CA TYR A 143 -24.50 9.31 22.16
C TYR A 143 -25.80 10.02 21.79
N GLN A 144 -26.93 9.32 21.82
CA GLN A 144 -28.23 9.97 21.72
C GLN A 144 -28.37 10.97 22.87
N VAL A 145 -28.46 12.25 22.53
CA VAL A 145 -28.80 13.29 23.49
C VAL A 145 -30.32 13.28 23.58
N ASP A 146 -30.88 12.94 24.74
CA ASP A 146 -32.31 13.06 24.98
C ASP A 146 -32.72 14.53 24.80
N TYR A 147 -33.60 14.82 23.85
CA TYR A 147 -34.10 16.17 23.54
C TYR A 147 -34.89 16.78 24.70
N ARG A 148 -35.32 15.95 25.67
CA ARG A 148 -35.99 16.38 26.90
C ARG A 148 -35.00 16.84 27.98
N LYS A 149 -33.69 16.72 27.73
CA LYS A 149 -32.66 17.12 28.68
C LYS A 149 -32.67 18.65 28.84
N PRO A 150 -32.95 19.18 30.03
CA PRO A 150 -32.91 20.62 30.29
C PRO A 150 -31.50 21.19 30.07
N ASN A 151 -31.38 22.45 29.62
CA ASN A 151 -30.09 23.11 29.41
C ASN A 151 -29.22 23.17 30.69
N ASP A 152 -29.86 23.17 31.86
CA ASP A 152 -29.25 23.19 33.19
C ASP A 152 -29.03 21.79 33.80
N ALA A 153 -29.16 20.71 33.02
CA ALA A 153 -29.05 19.33 33.52
C ALA A 153 -27.69 19.02 34.20
N ARG A 154 -26.59 19.64 33.76
CA ARG A 154 -25.28 19.48 34.40
C ARG A 154 -25.19 20.19 35.76
N GLU A 155 -25.89 21.31 35.93
CA GLU A 155 -25.90 22.07 37.19
C GLU A 155 -26.83 21.43 38.23
N LYS A 156 -27.99 20.92 37.78
CA LYS A 156 -28.93 20.16 38.62
C LYS A 156 -28.30 18.91 39.22
N LEU A 157 -27.46 18.20 38.45
CA LEU A 157 -26.79 16.99 38.92
C LEU A 157 -25.75 17.26 40.03
N LYS A 158 -25.15 18.45 40.06
CA LYS A 158 -24.17 18.84 41.10
C LYS A 158 -24.84 19.24 42.42
N LYS A 159 -26.11 19.65 42.41
CA LYS A 159 -26.84 20.07 43.62
C LYS A 159 -27.39 18.91 44.46
N THR A 160 -27.33 17.68 43.98
CA THR A 160 -27.82 16.50 44.70
C THR A 160 -26.67 15.71 45.32
N ARG A 161 -25.88 16.34 46.19
CA ARG A 161 -24.97 15.63 47.11
C ARG A 161 -25.22 16.14 48.54
N PHE A 162 -26.13 15.43 49.21
CA PHE A 162 -26.32 15.28 50.66
C PHE A 162 -26.27 16.55 51.53
N GLY A 163 -27.46 16.98 51.99
CA GLY A 163 -27.65 17.49 53.34
C GLY A 163 -28.30 16.39 54.17
#